data_AF-A0A2T4XSW7-F1
#
_entry.id   AF-A0A2T4XSW7-F1
#
_cell.length_a   1.000
_cell.length_b   1.000
_cell.length_c   1.000
_cell.angle_alpha   90.00
_cell.angle_beta   90.00
_cell.angle_gamma   90.00
#
_symmetry.space_group_name_H-M   'P 1'
#
loop_
_entity.id
_entity.type
_entity.pdbx_description
1 polymer ?
#
loop_
_entity_poly.entity_id
_entity_poly.type
_entity_poly.pdbx_seq_one_letter_code
_entity_poly.pdbx_strand_id
1 'polypeptide(L)'
;MQSAYYLKNFLGSFIGLTVVTGIALTILEYTPEPYTYIGIIFGLSIVFLGLTLIGYTNAATLLNNKMKHTLYLHSILVILLFATDLIFGNKDLLFTILRNVGFFVVLQFGVYLYVKKQPMSFKEFLKLT
;
A
#
# COMPACT_ATOMS: atom_id res chain seq x y z
N MET A 1 -5.40 6.77 25.30
CA MET A 1 -5.76 5.59 24.45
C MET A 1 -5.77 5.88 22.94
N GLN A 2 -5.37 7.07 22.46
CA GLN A 2 -5.29 7.36 21.03
C GLN A 2 -3.90 6.99 20.44
N SER A 3 -2.82 7.24 21.19
CA SER A 3 -1.43 6.95 20.79
C SER A 3 -1.14 5.46 20.54
N ALA A 4 -1.63 4.57 21.41
CA ALA A 4 -1.45 3.12 21.25
C ALA A 4 -2.14 2.59 19.97
N TYR A 5 -3.27 3.18 19.58
CA TYR A 5 -3.99 2.84 18.36
C TYR A 5 -3.24 3.33 17.11
N TYR A 6 -2.73 4.56 17.14
CA TYR A 6 -1.86 5.09 16.08
C TYR A 6 -0.59 4.26 15.89
N LEU A 7 0.04 3.85 17.00
CA LEU A 7 1.23 3.00 16.96
C LEU A 7 0.92 1.62 16.36
N LYS A 8 -0.22 1.03 16.70
CA LYS A 8 -0.65 -0.27 16.13
C LYS A 8 -0.89 -0.18 14.62
N ASN A 9 -1.57 0.86 14.14
CA ASN A 9 -1.81 1.03 12.71
C ASN A 9 -0.53 1.36 11.94
N PHE A 10 0.36 2.14 12.55
CA PHE A 10 1.69 2.40 12.02
C PHE A 10 2.51 1.11 11.87
N LEU A 11 2.69 0.36 12.95
CA LEU A 11 3.45 -0.90 12.94
C LEU A 11 2.82 -1.94 12.01
N GLY A 12 1.49 -2.11 12.07
CA GLY A 12 0.77 -3.03 11.21
C GLY A 12 0.90 -2.67 9.73
N SER A 13 0.81 -1.38 9.39
CA SER A 13 1.00 -0.91 8.01
C SER A 13 2.43 -1.08 7.55
N PHE A 14 3.42 -0.84 8.42
CA PHE A 14 4.83 -1.01 8.06
C PHE A 14 5.15 -2.49 7.80
N ILE A 15 4.72 -3.39 8.68
CA ILE A 15 4.86 -4.84 8.49
C ILE A 15 4.15 -5.27 7.21
N GLY A 16 2.90 -4.84 7.00
CA GLY A 16 2.14 -5.15 5.80
C GLY A 16 2.83 -4.66 4.52
N LEU A 17 3.38 -3.45 4.55
CA LEU A 17 4.13 -2.86 3.44
C LEU A 17 5.39 -3.68 3.12
N THR A 18 6.18 -4.05 4.12
CA THR A 18 7.37 -4.88 3.95
C THR A 18 7.02 -6.27 3.41
N VAL A 19 5.95 -6.90 3.91
CA VAL A 19 5.49 -8.22 3.43
C VAL A 19 5.03 -8.15 1.97
N VAL A 20 4.18 -7.17 1.62
CA VAL A 20 3.71 -6.99 0.24
C VAL A 20 4.89 -6.74 -0.71
N THR A 21 5.84 -5.91 -0.29
CA THR A 21 7.06 -5.62 -1.07
C THR A 21 7.91 -6.87 -1.25
N GLY A 22 8.15 -7.61 -0.17
CA GLY A 22 8.93 -8.86 -0.19
C GLY A 22 8.32 -9.90 -1.12
N ILE A 23 7.01 -10.17 -1.01
CA ILE A 23 6.29 -11.10 -1.89
C ILE A 23 6.43 -10.69 -3.36
N ALA A 24 6.26 -9.41 -3.67
CA ALA A 24 6.36 -8.91 -5.03
C ALA A 24 7.76 -9.07 -5.61
N LEU A 25 8.79 -8.75 -4.83
CA LEU A 25 10.19 -8.92 -5.24
C LEU A 25 10.53 -10.41 -5.43
N THR A 26 10.08 -11.30 -4.54
CA THR A 26 10.24 -12.75 -4.70
C THR A 26 9.59 -13.24 -5.99
N ILE A 27 8.38 -12.78 -6.33
CA ILE A 27 7.74 -13.17 -7.60
C ILE A 27 8.57 -12.71 -8.79
N LEU A 28 9.05 -11.46 -8.77
CA LEU A 28 9.85 -10.92 -9.88
C LEU A 28 11.20 -11.63 -10.03
N GLU A 29 11.83 -12.01 -8.93
CA GLU A 29 13.16 -12.64 -8.92
C GLU A 29 13.12 -14.14 -9.28
N TYR A 30 12.07 -14.86 -8.87
CA TYR A 30 11.98 -16.32 -9.02
C TYR A 30 11.05 -16.79 -10.14
N THR A 31 10.42 -15.89 -10.90
CA THR A 31 9.62 -16.30 -12.06
C THR A 31 10.53 -16.76 -13.20
N PRO A 32 10.35 -17.99 -13.74
CA PRO A 32 11.13 -18.46 -14.88
C PRO A 32 10.89 -17.63 -16.15
N GLU A 33 11.93 -17.49 -16.99
CA GLU A 33 11.90 -16.84 -18.31
C GLU A 33 10.60 -17.05 -19.15
N PRO A 34 10.09 -18.29 -19.35
CA PRO A 34 8.88 -18.49 -20.14
C PRO A 34 7.62 -17.84 -19.54
N TYR A 35 7.65 -17.47 -18.26
CA TYR A 35 6.53 -16.90 -17.51
C TYR A 35 6.79 -15.47 -17.02
N THR A 36 7.89 -14.82 -17.43
CA THR A 36 8.30 -13.50 -16.92
C THR A 36 7.17 -12.46 -16.95
N TYR A 37 6.45 -12.34 -18.07
CA TYR A 37 5.34 -11.38 -18.17
C TYR A 37 4.19 -11.70 -17.20
N ILE A 38 3.89 -12.98 -17.00
CA ILE A 38 2.85 -13.42 -16.06
C ILE A 38 3.29 -13.11 -14.62
N GLY A 39 4.56 -13.37 -14.29
CA GLY A 39 5.13 -13.02 -12.99
C GLY A 39 5.07 -11.52 -12.72
N ILE A 40 5.42 -10.69 -13.70
CA ILE A 40 5.32 -9.23 -13.59
C ILE A 40 3.87 -8.80 -13.33
N ILE A 41 2.91 -9.27 -14.11
CA ILE A 41 1.48 -8.92 -13.95
C ILE A 41 0.99 -9.33 -12.56
N PHE A 42 1.34 -10.53 -12.11
CA PHE A 42 0.90 -11.06 -10.83
C PHE A 42 1.55 -10.29 -9.66
N GLY A 43 2.86 -10.04 -9.72
CA GLY A 43 3.57 -9.24 -8.72
C GLY A 43 3.01 -7.83 -8.59
N LEU A 44 2.78 -7.14 -9.73
CA LEU A 44 2.17 -5.81 -9.73
C LEU A 44 0.74 -5.81 -9.19
N SER A 45 -0.05 -6.84 -9.50
CA SER A 45 -1.41 -7.00 -8.97
C SER A 45 -1.43 -7.13 -7.45
N ILE A 46 -0.52 -7.94 -6.87
CA ILE A 46 -0.39 -8.11 -5.42
C ILE A 46 0.00 -6.79 -4.76
N VAL A 47 0.99 -6.08 -5.31
CA VAL A 47 1.41 -4.78 -4.81
C VAL A 47 0.24 -3.81 -4.82
N PHE A 48 -0.44 -3.69 -5.96
CA PHE A 48 -1.52 -2.73 -6.11
C PHE A 48 -2.67 -3.01 -5.13
N LEU A 49 -3.12 -4.26 -5.03
CA LEU A 49 -4.19 -4.66 -4.10
C LEU A 49 -3.76 -4.51 -2.64
N GLY A 50 -2.56 -4.95 -2.28
CA GLY A 50 -2.03 -4.89 -0.92
C GLY A 50 -1.89 -3.45 -0.43
N LEU A 51 -1.29 -2.57 -1.23
CA LEU A 51 -1.14 -1.15 -0.89
C LEU A 51 -2.49 -0.43 -0.84
N THR A 52 -3.40 -0.73 -1.77
CA THR A 52 -4.76 -0.16 -1.75
C THR A 52 -5.49 -0.55 -0.46
N LEU A 53 -5.38 -1.81 -0.03
CA LEU A 53 -5.99 -2.30 1.20
C LEU A 53 -5.38 -1.64 2.45
N ILE A 54 -4.05 -1.49 2.50
CA ILE A 54 -3.36 -0.79 3.59
C ILE A 54 -3.84 0.68 3.66
N GLY A 55 -3.86 1.39 2.53
CA GLY A 55 -4.35 2.77 2.47
C GLY A 55 -5.81 2.91 2.91
N TYR A 56 -6.67 2.00 2.44
CA TYR A 56 -8.09 1.98 2.79
C TYR A 56 -8.31 1.72 4.29
N THR A 57 -7.63 0.73 4.86
CA THR A 57 -7.74 0.39 6.29
C THR A 57 -7.19 1.48 7.20
N ASN A 58 -6.09 2.13 6.81
CA ASN A 58 -5.56 3.31 7.50
C ASN A 58 -6.56 4.48 7.52
N ALA A 59 -7.27 4.72 6.42
CA ALA A 59 -8.31 5.72 6.39
C ALA A 59 -9.55 5.32 7.21
N ALA A 60 -9.89 4.03 7.23
CA ALA A 60 -11.04 3.49 7.94
C ALA A 60 -10.97 3.63 9.46
N THR A 61 -9.75 3.52 9.98
CA THR A 61 -9.46 3.50 11.41
C THR A 61 -9.36 4.90 12.03
N LEU A 62 -9.22 5.96 11.23
CA LEU A 62 -9.12 7.34 11.71
C LEU A 62 -10.50 7.98 11.95
N LEU A 63 -10.66 8.69 13.07
CA LEU A 63 -11.94 9.34 13.42
C LEU A 63 -12.17 10.64 12.65
N ASN A 64 -11.16 11.52 12.55
CA ASN A 64 -11.27 12.84 11.93
C ASN A 64 -10.08 13.14 11.02
N ASN A 65 -10.27 14.05 10.06
CA ASN A 65 -9.23 14.57 9.17
C ASN A 65 -8.38 13.48 8.48
N LYS A 66 -9.07 12.43 8.00
CA LYS A 66 -8.50 11.17 7.48
C LYS A 66 -7.38 11.44 6.47
N MET A 67 -7.63 12.30 5.48
CA MET A 67 -6.67 12.64 4.43
C MET A 67 -5.33 13.19 4.95
N LYS A 68 -5.35 14.16 5.89
CA LYS A 68 -4.10 14.74 6.41
C LYS A 68 -3.32 13.72 7.22
N HIS A 69 -3.99 12.98 8.09
CA HIS A 69 -3.33 12.00 8.95
C HIS A 69 -2.75 10.82 8.16
N THR A 70 -3.47 10.29 7.17
CA THR A 70 -2.94 9.22 6.31
C THR A 70 -1.81 9.71 5.42
N LEU A 71 -1.82 10.98 5.00
CA LEU A 71 -0.70 11.56 4.24
C LEU A 71 0.59 11.52 5.05
N TYR A 72 0.58 12.03 6.29
CA TYR A 72 1.74 11.95 7.17
C TYR A 72 2.18 10.51 7.45
N LEU A 73 1.22 9.62 7.75
CA LEU A 73 1.50 8.21 8.00
C LEU A 73 2.21 7.56 6.81
N HIS A 74 1.65 7.69 5.61
CA HIS A 74 2.19 7.05 4.41
C HIS A 74 3.55 7.63 4.01
N SER A 75 3.78 8.94 4.20
CA SER A 75 5.10 9.53 3.99
C SER A 75 6.15 8.88 4.89
N ILE A 76 5.85 8.73 6.19
CA ILE A 76 6.77 8.08 7.14
C ILE A 76 7.02 6.62 6.74
N LEU A 77 5.96 5.88 6.40
CA LEU A 77 6.08 4.47 5.99
C LEU A 77 6.98 4.28 4.76
N VAL A 78 6.80 5.12 3.73
CA VAL A 78 7.59 5.05 2.49
C VAL A 78 9.04 5.47 2.74
N ILE A 79 9.28 6.48 3.59
CA ILE A 79 10.64 6.86 3.99
C ILE A 79 11.33 5.73 4.74
N LEU A 80 10.64 5.05 5.66
CA LEU A 80 11.20 3.92 6.41
C LEU A 80 11.47 2.72 5.51
N LEU A 81 10.57 2.44 4.56
CA LEU A 81 10.80 1.38 3.58
C LEU A 81 12.02 1.70 2.71
N PHE A 82 12.11 2.93 2.21
CA PHE A 82 13.27 3.40 1.45
C PHE A 82 14.57 3.28 2.26
N ALA A 83 14.57 3.70 3.53
CA ALA A 83 15.73 3.53 4.41
C ALA A 83 16.10 2.05 4.61
N THR A 84 15.10 1.17 4.69
CA THR A 84 15.30 -0.27 4.77
C THR A 84 15.96 -0.79 3.49
N ASP A 85 15.48 -0.41 2.30
CA ASP A 85 16.10 -0.81 1.02
C ASP A 85 17.57 -0.38 0.94
N LEU A 86 17.89 0.83 1.42
CA LEU A 86 19.26 1.35 1.43
C LEU A 86 20.17 0.56 2.36
N ILE A 87 19.69 0.20 3.57
CA ILE A 87 20.47 -0.57 4.54
C ILE A 87 20.76 -1.98 4.01
N PHE A 88 19.77 -2.62 3.37
CA PHE A 88 19.92 -3.98 2.84
C PHE A 88 20.53 -4.03 1.42
N GLY A 89 21.03 -2.90 0.91
CA GLY A 89 21.94 -2.87 -0.24
C GLY A 89 21.27 -3.01 -1.60
N ASN A 90 20.05 -2.48 -1.78
CA ASN A 90 19.40 -2.48 -3.08
C ASN A 90 20.25 -1.71 -4.12
N LYS A 91 20.60 -2.37 -5.23
CA LYS A 91 21.64 -1.90 -6.18
C LYS A 91 21.14 -0.84 -7.16
N ASP A 92 19.82 -0.73 -7.36
CA ASP A 92 19.23 0.25 -8.26
C ASP A 92 18.47 1.33 -7.49
N LEU A 93 19.15 2.45 -7.27
CA LEU A 93 18.60 3.60 -6.54
C LEU A 93 17.39 4.21 -7.29
N LEU A 94 17.45 4.30 -8.61
CA LEU A 94 16.41 4.94 -9.41
C LEU A 94 15.14 4.08 -9.40
N PHE A 95 15.27 2.77 -9.57
CA PHE A 95 14.17 1.83 -9.42
C PHE A 95 13.56 1.92 -8.02
N THR A 96 14.40 1.96 -6.98
CA THR A 96 13.95 2.06 -5.59
C THR A 96 13.15 3.34 -5.33
N ILE A 97 13.61 4.48 -5.86
CA ILE A 97 12.88 5.76 -5.74
C ILE A 97 11.53 5.69 -6.46
N LEU A 98 11.51 5.26 -7.73
CA LEU A 98 10.27 5.17 -8.53
C LEU A 98 9.25 4.25 -7.87
N ARG A 99 9.71 3.09 -7.38
CA ARG A 99 8.87 2.13 -6.67
C ARG A 99 8.25 2.74 -5.40
N ASN A 100 9.05 3.42 -4.58
CA ASN A 100 8.58 4.05 -3.34
C ASN A 100 7.59 5.21 -3.62
N VAL A 101 7.83 6.02 -4.64
CA VAL A 101 6.87 7.05 -5.09
C VAL A 101 5.57 6.41 -5.57
N GLY A 102 5.67 5.36 -6.39
CA GLY A 102 4.51 4.58 -6.83
C GLY A 102 3.71 4.02 -5.64
N PHE A 103 4.40 3.49 -4.63
CA PHE A 103 3.76 2.96 -3.44
C PHE A 103 3.00 4.03 -2.68
N PHE A 104 3.59 5.22 -2.53
CA PHE A 104 2.92 6.36 -1.91
C PHE A 104 1.62 6.72 -2.64
N VAL A 105 1.66 6.77 -3.97
CA VAL A 105 0.47 7.07 -4.79
C VAL A 105 -0.63 6.03 -4.59
N VAL A 106 -0.30 4.74 -4.64
CA VAL A 106 -1.29 3.67 -4.46
C VAL A 106 -1.85 3.65 -3.03
N LEU A 107 -1.02 3.92 -2.01
CA LEU A 107 -1.48 4.07 -0.64
C LEU A 107 -2.48 5.23 -0.51
N GLN A 108 -2.21 6.40 -1.13
CA GLN A 108 -3.17 7.51 -1.14
C GLN A 108 -4.43 7.20 -1.95
N PHE A 109 -4.31 6.41 -3.02
CA PHE A 109 -5.47 5.94 -3.77
C PHE A 109 -6.41 5.09 -2.90
N GLY A 110 -5.87 4.18 -2.06
CA GLY A 110 -6.66 3.44 -1.09
C GLY A 110 -7.42 4.32 -0.10
N VAL A 111 -6.79 5.40 0.38
CA VAL A 111 -7.43 6.42 1.24
C VAL A 111 -8.56 7.09 0.49
N TYR A 112 -8.31 7.52 -0.75
CA TYR A 112 -9.29 8.17 -1.59
C TYR A 112 -10.52 7.30 -1.81
N LEU A 113 -10.35 5.99 -2.09
CA LEU A 113 -11.47 5.06 -2.22
C LEU A 113 -12.31 4.98 -0.94
N TYR A 114 -11.68 4.99 0.24
CA TYR A 114 -12.40 5.00 1.50
C TYR A 114 -13.17 6.31 1.72
N VAL A 115 -12.50 7.46 1.52
CA VAL A 115 -13.09 8.79 1.76
C VAL A 115 -14.21 9.10 0.77
N LYS A 116 -14.05 8.70 -0.49
CA LYS A 116 -15.05 8.90 -1.54
C LYS A 116 -16.12 7.80 -1.57
N LYS A 117 -16.10 6.85 -0.63
CA LYS A 117 -17.15 5.83 -0.52
C LYS A 117 -18.49 6.53 -0.25
N GLN A 118 -19.23 6.85 -1.31
CA GLN A 118 -20.66 7.09 -1.20
C GLN A 118 -21.28 5.81 -0.63
N PRO A 119 -22.27 5.92 0.25
CA PRO A 119 -23.00 4.76 0.72
C PRO A 119 -23.88 4.25 -0.43
N MET A 120 -23.28 3.65 -1.47
CA MET A 120 -24.05 2.79 -2.34
C MET A 120 -24.36 1.55 -1.52
N SER A 121 -25.50 1.64 -0.85
CA SER A 121 -26.14 0.50 -0.22
C SER A 121 -26.30 -0.57 -1.28
N PHE A 122 -25.98 -1.82 -0.98
CA PHE A 122 -26.27 -2.94 -1.88
C PHE A 122 -27.76 -2.95 -2.30
N LYS A 123 -28.64 -2.34 -1.49
CA LYS A 123 -30.05 -2.07 -1.83
C LYS A 123 -30.26 -1.06 -2.96
N GLU A 124 -29.37 -0.10 -3.17
CA GLU A 124 -29.45 0.86 -4.28
C GLU A 124 -28.95 0.24 -5.59
N PHE A 125 -27.90 -0.58 -5.53
CA PHE A 125 -27.43 -1.35 -6.70
C PHE A 125 -28.51 -2.31 -7.21
N LEU A 126 -29.21 -3.01 -6.31
CA LEU A 126 -30.34 -3.89 -6.64
C LEU A 126 -31.60 -3.15 -7.11
N LYS A 127 -31.68 -1.82 -6.97
CA LYS A 127 -32.80 -1.02 -7.50
C LYS A 127 -32.55 -0.53 -8.93
N LEU A 128 -31.31 -0.60 -9.39
CA LEU A 128 -30.87 -0.11 -10.70
C LEU A 128 -30.65 -1.26 -11.71
N THR A 129 -30.77 -2.51 -11.28
CA THR A 129 -30.74 -3.73 -12.12
C THR A 129 -32.13 -4.35 -12.13
#